data_AF-A0A2V7BYM5-F1
#
_entry.id   AF-A0A2V7BYM5-F1
#
_cell.length_a   1.000
_cell.length_b   1.000
_cell.length_c   1.000
_cell.angle_alpha   90.00
_cell.angle_beta   90.00
_cell.angle_gamma   90.00
#
_symmetry.space_group_name_H-M   'P 1'
#
loop_
_entity.id
_entity.type
_entity.pdbx_description
1 polymer ?
#
loop_
_entity_poly.entity_id
_entity_poly.type
_entity_poly.pdbx_seq_one_letter_code
_entity_poly.pdbx_strand_id
1 'polypeptide(L)'
;LGWIGVNTYFPVKIAVAILGQFGIGDTWLTNFIVVTVVMVIQVLIGLYGFYAIRTFEKYTVPVTGAVMVLMSILAWTRPGVVNWELTSTLPPAAHLAMITLLMTAIGVGWGISWVTWASDYSRFVPRTVSSTAVFWYSYAGMFVPTVWLAILGATVASVTQDTDPAKMVSAVFGGVTSILVLLMVLHGPIATNILNVYSAALAALSMGLRLSRTAMALIAGVVGYLVTIYFVFQPSFAKAFDNWMISLLLWMSPWAGVVLADFFITRRGRIDVDELYREPERSAYGDINWGAIVAFVVGLIAGWSVEDGLVPALQGPISTKLLSGADLSWLVGIVVAGGLHLVIGRRAVPAPVPRPMGAARR
;
A
#
# COMPACT_ATOMS: atom_id res chain seq x y z
N LEU A 1 -10.15 1.13 -0.86
CA LEU A 1 -11.17 0.11 -0.46
C LEU A 1 -10.63 -1.31 -0.46
N GLY A 2 -10.05 -1.83 -1.56
CA GLY A 2 -9.49 -3.19 -1.60
C GLY A 2 -8.46 -3.50 -0.49
N TRP A 3 -7.61 -2.52 -0.15
CA TRP A 3 -6.68 -2.61 0.99
C TRP A 3 -7.33 -2.93 2.33
N ILE A 4 -8.59 -2.53 2.55
CA ILE A 4 -9.32 -2.88 3.76
C ILE A 4 -9.38 -4.39 3.89
N GLY A 5 -9.82 -5.06 2.82
CA GLY A 5 -10.01 -6.50 2.85
C GLY A 5 -8.71 -7.29 3.03
N VAL A 6 -7.63 -6.82 2.41
CA VAL A 6 -6.34 -7.49 2.50
C VAL A 6 -5.66 -7.29 3.84
N ASN A 7 -5.73 -6.08 4.39
CA ASN A 7 -5.28 -5.85 5.75
C ASN A 7 -6.10 -6.68 6.74
N THR A 8 -7.40 -6.89 6.52
CA THR A 8 -8.23 -7.73 7.41
C THR A 8 -7.92 -9.23 7.31
N TYR A 9 -7.31 -9.71 6.22
CA TYR A 9 -6.85 -11.11 6.12
C TYR A 9 -5.95 -11.50 7.29
N PHE A 10 -4.97 -10.65 7.64
CA PHE A 10 -4.00 -10.96 8.70
C PHE A 10 -4.67 -11.10 10.08
N PRO A 11 -5.48 -10.14 10.56
CA PRO A 11 -6.31 -10.31 11.75
C PRO A 11 -7.11 -11.59 11.81
N VAL A 12 -7.71 -12.00 10.68
CA VAL A 12 -8.51 -13.23 10.61
C VAL A 12 -7.63 -14.45 10.82
N LYS A 13 -6.51 -14.56 10.09
CA LYS A 13 -5.60 -15.71 10.23
C LYS A 13 -4.95 -15.77 11.61
N ILE A 14 -4.60 -14.62 12.17
CA ILE A 14 -4.09 -14.48 13.53
C ILE A 14 -5.13 -14.97 14.54
N ALA A 15 -6.39 -14.52 14.43
CA ALA A 15 -7.46 -14.93 15.32
C ALA A 15 -7.75 -16.44 15.20
N VAL A 16 -7.82 -16.99 13.99
CA VAL A 16 -7.99 -18.44 13.78
C VAL A 16 -6.81 -19.22 14.36
N ALA A 17 -5.57 -18.75 14.20
CA ALA A 17 -4.39 -19.39 14.79
C ALA A 17 -4.44 -19.39 16.33
N ILE A 18 -4.89 -18.30 16.95
CA ILE A 18 -5.10 -18.23 18.40
C ILE A 18 -6.19 -19.22 18.82
N LEU A 19 -7.33 -19.25 18.14
CA LEU A 19 -8.43 -20.18 18.40
C LEU A 19 -7.99 -21.66 18.28
N GLY A 20 -7.09 -21.94 17.33
CA GLY A 20 -6.47 -23.26 17.15
C GLY A 20 -5.71 -23.75 18.39
N GLN A 21 -5.09 -22.86 19.16
CA GLN A 21 -4.44 -23.22 20.42
C GLN A 21 -5.42 -23.68 21.51
N PHE A 22 -6.72 -23.35 21.36
CA PHE A 22 -7.81 -23.79 22.23
C PHE A 22 -8.63 -24.94 21.62
N GLY A 23 -8.15 -25.58 20.55
CA GLY A 23 -8.80 -26.73 19.93
C GLY A 23 -9.89 -26.41 18.91
N ILE A 24 -10.07 -25.14 18.53
CA ILE A 24 -11.01 -24.75 17.47
C ILE A 24 -10.29 -24.85 16.11
N GLY A 25 -10.74 -25.77 15.27
CA GLY A 25 -10.11 -26.03 13.97
C GLY A 25 -10.22 -24.88 12.95
N ASP A 26 -9.23 -24.82 12.06
CA ASP A 26 -9.22 -23.98 10.86
C ASP A 26 -10.20 -24.53 9.81
N THR A 27 -11.49 -24.25 10.00
CA THR A 27 -12.58 -24.70 9.11
C THR A 27 -13.15 -23.53 8.31
N TRP A 28 -13.86 -23.84 7.23
CA TRP A 28 -14.58 -22.82 6.44
C TRP A 28 -15.51 -21.97 7.32
N LEU A 29 -16.26 -22.60 8.22
CA LEU A 29 -17.20 -21.93 9.12
C LEU A 29 -16.46 -21.05 10.15
N THR A 30 -15.38 -21.55 10.75
CA THR A 30 -14.54 -20.78 11.68
C THR A 30 -14.02 -19.51 11.00
N ASN A 31 -13.44 -19.63 9.79
CA ASN A 31 -12.94 -18.49 9.04
C ASN A 31 -14.06 -17.50 8.72
N PHE A 32 -15.20 -17.97 8.22
CA PHE A 32 -16.33 -17.10 7.87
C PHE A 32 -16.84 -16.29 9.07
N ILE A 33 -17.01 -16.93 10.23
CA ILE A 33 -17.42 -16.27 11.47
C ILE A 33 -16.38 -15.23 11.90
N VAL A 34 -15.10 -15.60 11.92
CA VAL A 34 -14.01 -14.71 12.33
C VAL A 34 -13.91 -13.51 11.39
N VAL A 35 -14.00 -13.70 10.06
CA VAL A 35 -14.04 -12.60 9.09
C VAL A 35 -15.18 -11.64 9.40
N THR A 36 -16.38 -12.16 9.66
CA THR A 36 -17.57 -11.37 9.98
C THR A 36 -17.36 -10.55 11.25
N VAL A 37 -16.91 -11.18 12.33
CA VAL A 37 -16.69 -10.52 13.63
C VAL A 37 -15.63 -9.44 13.51
N VAL A 38 -14.47 -9.75 12.90
CA VAL A 38 -13.37 -8.79 12.74
C VAL A 38 -13.83 -7.60 11.88
N MET A 39 -14.54 -7.83 10.78
CA MET A 39 -15.01 -6.75 9.92
C MET A 39 -16.03 -5.86 10.62
N VAL A 40 -16.99 -6.44 11.36
CA VAL A 40 -17.96 -5.65 12.15
C VAL A 40 -17.23 -4.77 13.16
N ILE A 41 -16.27 -5.33 13.90
CA ILE A 41 -15.46 -4.58 14.85
C ILE A 41 -14.70 -3.45 14.14
N GLN A 42 -14.05 -3.72 13.00
CA GLN A 42 -13.29 -2.70 12.26
C GLN A 42 -14.17 -1.58 11.74
N VAL A 43 -15.37 -1.88 11.21
CA VAL A 43 -16.32 -0.87 10.74
C VAL A 43 -16.80 0.00 11.90
N LEU A 44 -17.15 -0.62 13.04
CA LEU A 44 -17.56 0.10 14.25
C LEU A 44 -16.44 1.01 14.77
N ILE A 45 -15.20 0.52 14.83
CA ILE A 45 -14.03 1.32 15.21
C ILE A 45 -13.78 2.44 14.17
N GLY A 46 -13.98 2.19 12.89
CA GLY A 46 -13.87 3.19 11.82
C GLY A 46 -14.86 4.36 11.95
N LEU A 47 -15.97 4.15 12.68
CA LEU A 47 -16.88 5.23 13.09
C LEU A 47 -16.31 6.10 14.21
N TYR A 48 -15.20 5.73 14.84
CA TYR A 48 -14.42 6.61 15.70
C TYR A 48 -13.41 7.40 14.86
N GLY A 49 -13.38 8.72 15.02
CA GLY A 49 -12.68 9.63 14.09
C GLY A 49 -11.15 9.52 14.14
N PHE A 50 -10.49 10.13 13.15
CA PHE A 50 -9.02 10.18 13.00
C PHE A 50 -8.25 10.48 14.30
N TYR A 51 -8.76 11.39 15.14
CA TYR A 51 -8.08 11.79 16.39
C TYR A 51 -8.01 10.69 17.45
N ALA A 52 -9.02 9.80 17.51
CA ALA A 52 -9.00 8.67 18.44
C ALA A 52 -7.86 7.71 18.09
N ILE A 53 -7.68 7.45 16.79
CA ILE A 53 -6.68 6.50 16.27
C ILE A 53 -5.29 7.08 16.39
N ARG A 54 -5.10 8.34 15.99
CA ARG A 54 -3.81 9.02 16.18
C ARG A 54 -3.35 8.95 17.63
N THR A 55 -4.28 9.13 18.56
CA THR A 55 -3.98 9.05 20.00
C THR A 55 -3.64 7.62 20.41
N PHE A 56 -4.42 6.63 19.96
CA PHE A 56 -4.16 5.23 20.20
C PHE A 56 -2.79 4.78 19.67
N GLU A 57 -2.48 5.07 18.39
CA GLU A 57 -1.21 4.74 17.74
C GLU A 57 -0.01 5.35 18.45
N LYS A 58 -0.13 6.58 18.97
CA LYS A 58 0.93 7.23 19.75
C LYS A 58 1.40 6.36 20.92
N TYR A 59 0.51 5.59 21.54
CA TYR A 59 0.82 4.76 22.69
C TYR A 59 1.15 3.31 22.31
N THR A 60 0.55 2.77 21.25
CA THR A 60 0.73 1.37 20.85
C THR A 60 1.93 1.15 19.93
N VAL A 61 2.36 2.14 19.16
CA VAL A 61 3.52 2.03 18.25
C VAL A 61 4.83 1.75 19.01
N PRO A 62 5.18 2.45 20.13
CA PRO A 62 6.38 2.11 20.90
C PRO A 62 6.36 0.66 21.43
N VAL A 63 5.20 0.18 21.88
CA VAL A 63 5.04 -1.20 22.31
C VAL A 63 5.24 -2.17 21.13
N THR A 64 4.77 -1.81 19.94
CA THR A 64 4.95 -2.62 18.73
C THR A 64 6.44 -2.73 18.39
N GLY A 65 7.17 -1.63 18.48
CA GLY A 65 8.62 -1.60 18.31
C GLY A 65 9.35 -2.49 19.33
N ALA A 66 8.94 -2.47 20.59
CA ALA A 66 9.50 -3.35 21.62
C ALA A 66 9.27 -4.84 21.30
N VAL A 67 8.07 -5.18 20.82
CA VAL A 67 7.77 -6.56 20.39
C VAL A 67 8.60 -6.94 19.16
N MET A 68 8.79 -6.05 18.18
CA MET A 68 9.67 -6.32 17.04
C MET A 68 11.12 -6.60 17.47
N VAL A 69 11.64 -5.83 18.44
CA VAL A 69 12.96 -6.08 19.03
C VAL A 69 13.02 -7.45 19.68
N LEU A 70 12.04 -7.77 20.55
CA LEU A 70 11.97 -9.06 21.22
C LEU A 70 11.89 -10.22 20.21
N MET A 71 11.06 -10.08 19.18
CA MET A 71 10.92 -11.07 18.11
C MET A 71 12.25 -11.30 17.39
N SER A 72 12.98 -10.23 17.10
CA SER A 72 14.28 -10.31 16.42
C SER A 72 15.32 -11.00 17.29
N ILE A 73 15.40 -10.65 18.58
CA ILE A 73 16.31 -11.30 19.53
C ILE A 73 16.01 -12.80 19.60
N LEU A 74 14.74 -13.17 19.80
CA LEU A 74 14.35 -14.57 19.90
C LEU A 74 14.59 -15.36 18.61
N ALA A 75 14.32 -14.76 17.44
CA ALA A 75 14.56 -15.42 16.16
C ALA A 75 16.06 -15.61 15.89
N TRP A 76 16.88 -14.60 16.15
CA TRP A 76 18.30 -14.61 15.76
C TRP A 76 19.23 -15.28 16.77
N THR A 77 18.76 -15.52 18.02
CA THR A 77 19.55 -16.21 19.05
C THR A 77 19.20 -17.68 19.23
N ARG A 78 18.04 -18.14 18.74
CA ARG A 78 17.60 -19.54 18.86
C ARG A 78 18.21 -20.40 17.74
N PRO A 79 18.96 -21.47 18.08
CA PRO A 79 19.45 -22.41 17.08
C PRO A 79 18.32 -23.02 16.25
N GLY A 80 18.53 -23.14 14.95
CA GLY A 80 17.58 -23.76 14.03
C GLY A 80 16.40 -22.87 13.62
N VAL A 81 16.36 -21.60 14.01
CA VAL A 81 15.31 -20.65 13.56
C VAL A 81 15.73 -19.89 12.30
N VAL A 82 17.02 -19.60 12.14
CA VAL A 82 17.57 -18.92 10.97
C VAL A 82 18.71 -19.73 10.39
N ASN A 83 18.71 -19.89 9.06
CA ASN A 83 19.81 -20.41 8.29
C ASN A 83 20.58 -19.25 7.63
N TRP A 84 21.67 -18.83 8.26
CA TRP A 84 22.55 -17.76 7.75
C TRP A 84 23.41 -18.18 6.55
N GLU A 85 23.51 -19.49 6.29
CA GLU A 85 24.29 -20.06 5.19
C GLU A 85 23.45 -20.26 3.92
N LEU A 86 22.14 -19.98 3.99
CA LEU A 86 21.25 -20.09 2.84
C LEU A 86 21.67 -19.10 1.75
N THR A 87 22.09 -19.64 0.62
CA THR A 87 22.49 -18.87 -0.56
C THR A 87 21.64 -19.25 -1.76
N SER A 88 21.47 -18.30 -2.68
CA SER A 88 20.72 -18.54 -3.91
C SER A 88 21.49 -19.52 -4.81
N THR A 89 20.79 -20.52 -5.33
CA THR A 89 21.30 -21.45 -6.35
C THR A 89 20.94 -20.99 -7.77
N LEU A 90 20.27 -19.85 -7.91
CA LEU A 90 19.83 -19.34 -9.21
C LEU A 90 21.01 -18.82 -10.04
N PRO A 91 21.00 -19.03 -11.37
CA PRO A 91 21.92 -18.34 -12.27
C PRO A 91 21.84 -16.82 -12.12
N PRO A 92 22.92 -16.06 -12.43
CA PRO A 92 22.96 -14.62 -12.18
C PRO A 92 21.78 -13.82 -12.75
N ALA A 93 21.33 -14.14 -13.98
CA ALA A 93 20.21 -13.48 -14.62
C ALA A 93 18.87 -13.75 -13.93
N ALA A 94 18.59 -15.01 -13.58
CA ALA A 94 17.39 -15.40 -12.85
C ALA A 94 17.38 -14.84 -11.42
N HIS A 95 18.54 -14.77 -10.78
CA HIS A 95 18.68 -14.15 -9.46
C HIS A 95 18.36 -12.65 -9.53
N LEU A 96 18.89 -11.93 -10.53
CA LEU A 96 18.56 -10.53 -10.74
C LEU A 96 17.06 -10.33 -11.00
N ALA A 97 16.46 -11.17 -11.84
CA ALA A 97 15.02 -11.14 -12.10
C ALA A 97 14.20 -11.27 -10.80
N MET A 98 14.52 -12.24 -9.94
CA MET A 98 13.86 -12.39 -8.63
C MET A 98 14.01 -11.18 -7.71
N ILE A 99 15.19 -10.53 -7.71
CA ILE A 99 15.40 -9.28 -6.96
C ILE A 99 14.51 -8.16 -7.50
N THR A 100 14.41 -8.03 -8.83
CA THR A 100 13.54 -7.01 -9.44
C THR A 100 12.06 -7.28 -9.17
N LEU A 101 11.61 -8.53 -9.23
CA LEU A 101 10.25 -8.92 -8.87
C LEU A 101 9.92 -8.56 -7.42
N LEU A 102 10.80 -8.90 -6.48
CA LEU A 102 10.63 -8.55 -5.07
C LEU A 102 10.59 -7.03 -4.87
N MET A 103 11.52 -6.30 -5.48
CA MET A 103 11.57 -4.83 -5.44
C MET A 103 10.30 -4.22 -6.02
N THR A 104 9.84 -4.72 -7.18
CA THR A 104 8.69 -4.16 -7.88
C THR A 104 7.41 -4.47 -7.12
N ALA A 105 7.10 -5.73 -6.82
CA ALA A 105 5.86 -6.12 -6.13
C ALA A 105 5.75 -5.56 -4.71
N ILE A 106 6.80 -5.75 -3.88
CA ILE A 106 6.75 -5.42 -2.45
C ILE A 106 7.39 -4.06 -2.17
N GLY A 107 8.57 -3.78 -2.72
CA GLY A 107 9.28 -2.53 -2.45
C GLY A 107 8.53 -1.30 -3.00
N VAL A 108 8.19 -1.33 -4.28
CA VAL A 108 7.54 -0.23 -4.99
C VAL A 108 6.02 -0.40 -4.98
N GLY A 109 5.48 -1.59 -5.23
CA GLY A 109 4.04 -1.81 -5.42
C GLY A 109 3.21 -1.51 -4.19
N TRP A 110 3.69 -1.94 -3.03
CA TRP A 110 3.08 -1.54 -1.77
C TRP A 110 3.20 -0.02 -1.54
N GLY A 111 4.40 0.55 -1.72
CA GLY A 111 4.71 1.96 -1.46
C GLY A 111 4.00 2.95 -2.40
N ILE A 112 3.89 2.64 -3.69
CA ILE A 112 3.32 3.52 -4.70
C ILE A 112 1.83 3.74 -4.49
N SER A 113 1.16 2.78 -3.86
CA SER A 113 -0.25 2.90 -3.50
C SER A 113 -0.54 4.05 -2.55
N TRP A 114 0.46 4.52 -1.79
CA TRP A 114 0.37 5.67 -0.89
C TRP A 114 0.41 7.02 -1.61
N VAL A 115 0.90 7.07 -2.85
CA VAL A 115 1.01 8.33 -3.62
C VAL A 115 -0.37 8.97 -3.84
N THR A 116 -1.44 8.16 -3.97
CA THR A 116 -2.80 8.64 -4.25
C THR A 116 -3.47 9.37 -3.08
N TRP A 117 -2.93 9.27 -1.87
CA TRP A 117 -3.58 9.77 -0.64
C TRP A 117 -2.59 10.33 0.39
N ALA A 118 -1.30 10.50 0.04
CA ALA A 118 -0.31 11.17 0.89
C ALA A 118 -0.74 12.59 1.32
N SER A 119 -1.54 13.27 0.48
CA SER A 119 -2.15 14.57 0.78
C SER A 119 -3.19 14.53 1.91
N ASP A 120 -3.82 13.37 2.12
CA ASP A 120 -4.95 13.23 3.05
C ASP A 120 -4.50 13.38 4.51
N TYR A 121 -3.24 13.05 4.79
CA TYR A 121 -2.66 13.14 6.14
C TYR A 121 -1.73 14.33 6.32
N SER A 122 -0.95 14.67 5.30
CA SER A 122 -0.03 15.81 5.37
C SER A 122 -0.76 17.14 5.59
N ARG A 123 -2.04 17.25 5.20
CA ARG A 123 -2.91 18.41 5.49
C ARG A 123 -3.10 18.73 6.99
N PHE A 124 -2.88 17.75 7.87
CA PHE A 124 -3.00 17.93 9.32
C PHE A 124 -1.71 18.42 9.98
N VAL A 125 -0.60 18.45 9.23
CA VAL A 125 0.68 18.95 9.75
C VAL A 125 0.61 20.48 9.83
N PRO A 126 1.05 21.09 10.94
CA PRO A 126 1.11 22.55 11.06
C PRO A 126 1.94 23.17 9.93
N ARG A 127 1.46 24.29 9.38
CA ARG A 127 2.14 25.04 8.30
C ARG A 127 3.52 25.58 8.67
N THR A 128 3.85 25.60 9.96
CA THR A 128 5.16 26.01 10.48
C THR A 128 6.24 24.92 10.32
N VAL A 129 5.85 23.67 10.06
CA VAL A 129 6.78 22.55 9.83
C VAL A 129 7.23 22.56 8.37
N SER A 130 8.54 22.43 8.14
CA SER A 130 9.09 22.41 6.78
C SER A 130 8.74 21.12 6.04
N SER A 131 8.53 21.19 4.72
CA SER A 131 8.24 20.01 3.88
C SER A 131 9.34 18.96 3.95
N THR A 132 10.60 19.37 4.10
CA THR A 132 11.75 18.47 4.26
C THR A 132 11.64 17.65 5.55
N ALA A 133 11.21 18.27 6.66
CA ALA A 133 10.98 17.55 7.89
C ALA A 133 9.83 16.53 7.72
N VAL A 134 8.70 16.97 7.14
CA VAL A 134 7.58 16.07 6.86
C VAL A 134 8.02 14.85 6.04
N PHE A 135 8.79 15.09 4.97
CA PHE A 135 9.34 14.02 4.14
C PHE A 135 10.21 13.04 4.95
N TRP A 136 11.22 13.51 5.68
CA TRP A 136 12.16 12.62 6.36
C TRP A 136 11.52 11.86 7.53
N TYR A 137 10.62 12.49 8.28
CA TYR A 137 9.89 11.79 9.34
C TYR A 137 8.96 10.72 8.77
N SER A 138 8.24 11.00 7.68
CA SER A 138 7.41 10.01 7.00
C SER A 138 8.24 8.90 6.36
N TYR A 139 9.33 9.25 5.68
CA TYR A 139 10.23 8.29 5.05
C TYR A 139 10.87 7.36 6.08
N ALA A 140 11.50 7.89 7.13
CA ALA A 140 12.13 7.07 8.16
C ALA A 140 11.11 6.23 8.93
N GLY A 141 9.94 6.80 9.24
CA GLY A 141 8.85 6.09 9.92
C GLY A 141 8.27 4.93 9.12
N MET A 142 8.41 4.94 7.78
CA MET A 142 7.99 3.84 6.90
C MET A 142 9.15 2.89 6.58
N PHE A 143 10.29 3.43 6.18
CA PHE A 143 11.44 2.66 5.71
C PHE A 143 12.04 1.76 6.78
N VAL A 144 12.32 2.31 7.98
CA VAL A 144 13.00 1.57 9.06
C VAL A 144 12.20 0.35 9.50
N PRO A 145 10.92 0.44 9.91
CA PRO A 145 10.17 -0.73 10.35
C PRO A 145 9.90 -1.72 9.21
N THR A 146 9.66 -1.25 7.98
CA THR A 146 9.41 -2.14 6.83
C THR A 146 10.65 -2.96 6.48
N VAL A 147 11.82 -2.32 6.34
CA VAL A 147 13.07 -3.03 6.03
C VAL A 147 13.46 -3.97 7.16
N TRP A 148 13.33 -3.55 8.42
CA TRP A 148 13.57 -4.42 9.57
C TRP A 148 12.67 -5.65 9.51
N LEU A 149 11.36 -5.46 9.39
CA LEU A 149 10.41 -6.58 9.38
C LEU A 149 10.62 -7.49 8.16
N ALA A 150 11.01 -6.95 7.00
CA ALA A 150 11.37 -7.73 5.83
C ALA A 150 12.61 -8.62 6.09
N ILE A 151 13.66 -8.09 6.73
CA ILE A 151 14.84 -8.87 7.13
C ILE A 151 14.46 -9.97 8.13
N LEU A 152 13.65 -9.63 9.13
CA LEU A 152 13.17 -10.61 10.11
C LEU A 152 12.36 -11.73 9.44
N GLY A 153 11.42 -11.37 8.56
CA GLY A 153 10.62 -12.32 7.80
C GLY A 153 11.49 -13.22 6.90
N ALA A 154 12.40 -12.63 6.13
CA ALA A 154 13.29 -13.38 5.24
C ALA A 154 14.22 -14.35 6.00
N THR A 155 14.75 -13.91 7.15
CA THR A 155 15.62 -14.76 7.98
C THR A 155 14.85 -15.92 8.60
N VAL A 156 13.63 -15.73 9.10
CA VAL A 156 12.80 -16.85 9.59
C VAL A 156 12.35 -17.77 8.45
N ALA A 157 12.01 -17.21 7.29
CA ALA A 157 11.60 -17.98 6.12
C ALA A 157 12.70 -18.90 5.60
N SER A 158 13.98 -18.57 5.85
CA SER A 158 15.12 -19.41 5.46
C SER A 158 15.02 -20.85 5.97
N VAL A 159 14.38 -21.08 7.12
CA VAL A 159 14.14 -22.41 7.68
C VAL A 159 12.71 -22.88 7.45
N THR A 160 11.71 -22.04 7.72
CA THR A 160 10.31 -22.48 7.69
C THR A 160 9.80 -22.74 6.27
N GLN A 161 10.32 -21.99 5.28
CA GLN A 161 9.84 -22.00 3.89
C GLN A 161 8.31 -21.80 3.77
N ASP A 162 7.66 -21.26 4.81
CA ASP A 162 6.25 -20.93 4.84
C ASP A 162 6.05 -19.46 4.45
N THR A 163 4.88 -19.15 3.89
CA THR A 163 4.51 -17.81 3.44
C THR A 163 3.42 -17.19 4.32
N ASP A 164 2.88 -17.94 5.29
CA ASP A 164 1.92 -17.45 6.27
C ASP A 164 2.64 -16.89 7.51
N PRO A 165 2.56 -15.57 7.76
CA PRO A 165 3.23 -14.96 8.90
C PRO A 165 2.79 -15.53 10.25
N ALA A 166 1.53 -15.94 10.42
CA ALA A 166 1.04 -16.49 11.68
C ALA A 166 1.66 -17.87 11.96
N LYS A 167 1.88 -18.69 10.92
CA LYS A 167 2.57 -19.98 11.05
C LYS A 167 4.05 -19.78 11.33
N MET A 168 4.71 -18.84 10.64
CA MET A 168 6.10 -18.48 10.90
C MET A 168 6.32 -18.01 12.34
N VAL A 169 5.46 -17.14 12.85
CA VAL A 169 5.49 -16.70 14.25
C VAL A 169 5.27 -17.89 15.19
N SER A 170 4.25 -18.71 14.93
CA SER A 170 3.94 -19.85 15.80
C SER A 170 5.07 -20.88 15.86
N ALA A 171 5.79 -21.10 14.75
CA ALA A 171 6.96 -21.97 14.67
C ALA A 171 8.15 -21.43 15.50
N VAL A 172 8.28 -20.11 15.63
CA VAL A 172 9.40 -19.47 16.33
C VAL A 172 9.13 -19.29 17.83
N PHE A 173 7.94 -18.83 18.21
CA PHE A 173 7.71 -18.32 19.56
C PHE A 173 7.18 -19.37 20.54
N GLY A 174 6.37 -20.33 20.09
CA GLY A 174 5.69 -21.33 20.93
C GLY A 174 4.77 -20.75 22.03
N GLY A 175 3.81 -21.53 22.51
CA GLY A 175 3.01 -21.26 23.71
C GLY A 175 2.46 -19.82 23.86
N VAL A 176 2.49 -19.29 25.10
CA VAL A 176 1.96 -17.96 25.46
C VAL A 176 2.67 -16.83 24.70
N THR A 177 3.96 -16.96 24.41
CA THR A 177 4.71 -15.95 23.66
C THR A 177 4.16 -15.76 22.26
N SER A 178 3.73 -16.83 21.59
CA SER A 178 3.08 -16.74 20.28
C SER A 178 1.77 -15.95 20.37
N ILE A 179 0.94 -16.19 21.39
CA ILE A 179 -0.32 -15.47 21.60
C ILE A 179 -0.06 -13.97 21.77
N LEU A 180 0.90 -13.60 22.61
CA LEU A 180 1.23 -12.19 22.87
C LEU A 180 1.74 -11.49 21.61
N VAL A 181 2.61 -12.14 20.84
CA VAL A 181 3.11 -11.61 19.56
C VAL A 181 1.96 -11.48 18.56
N LEU A 182 1.13 -12.50 18.42
CA LEU A 182 -0.02 -12.52 17.51
C LEU A 182 -1.05 -11.42 17.84
N LEU A 183 -1.39 -11.25 19.11
CA LEU A 183 -2.24 -10.15 19.59
C LEU A 183 -1.63 -8.78 19.30
N MET A 184 -0.31 -8.66 19.38
CA MET A 184 0.36 -7.41 19.03
C MET A 184 0.36 -7.16 17.53
N VAL A 185 0.58 -8.17 16.70
CA VAL A 185 0.54 -8.04 15.23
C VAL A 185 -0.87 -7.69 14.73
N LEU A 186 -1.92 -8.13 15.45
CA LEU A 186 -3.32 -7.78 15.18
C LEU A 186 -3.56 -6.26 15.13
N HIS A 187 -2.79 -5.49 15.92
CA HIS A 187 -2.91 -4.04 16.05
C HIS A 187 -2.73 -3.31 14.71
N GLY A 188 -1.66 -3.63 13.98
CA GLY A 188 -1.23 -2.86 12.79
C GLY A 188 -2.30 -2.78 11.71
N PRO A 189 -2.79 -3.92 11.18
CA PRO A 189 -3.76 -3.92 10.09
C PRO A 189 -5.11 -3.27 10.46
N ILE A 190 -5.54 -3.38 11.72
CA ILE A 190 -6.75 -2.71 12.21
C ILE A 190 -6.59 -1.19 12.15
N ALA A 191 -5.47 -0.67 12.65
CA ALA A 191 -5.19 0.77 12.62
C ALA A 191 -5.11 1.29 11.18
N THR A 192 -4.40 0.58 10.29
CA THR A 192 -4.28 0.94 8.86
C THR A 192 -5.64 0.94 8.15
N ASN A 193 -6.58 0.07 8.52
CA ASN A 193 -7.89 0.05 7.88
C ASN A 193 -8.73 1.28 8.16
N ILE A 194 -8.51 1.95 9.28
CA ILE A 194 -9.27 3.15 9.56
C ILE A 194 -8.76 4.32 8.71
N LEU A 195 -7.45 4.35 8.44
CA LEU A 195 -6.85 5.25 7.46
C LEU A 195 -7.49 5.03 6.07
N ASN A 196 -7.58 3.77 5.63
CA ASN A 196 -8.23 3.42 4.36
C ASN A 196 -9.69 3.89 4.25
N VAL A 197 -10.47 3.76 5.33
CA VAL A 197 -11.88 4.22 5.35
C VAL A 197 -11.95 5.74 5.25
N TYR A 198 -11.08 6.46 5.96
CA TYR A 198 -11.01 7.92 5.91
C TYR A 198 -10.70 8.42 4.51
N SER A 199 -9.68 7.87 3.86
CA SER A 199 -9.30 8.28 2.51
C SER A 199 -10.30 7.87 1.45
N ALA A 200 -11.01 6.75 1.62
CA ALA A 200 -12.14 6.43 0.76
C ALA A 200 -13.25 7.47 0.85
N ALA A 201 -13.51 8.03 2.05
CA ALA A 201 -14.48 9.11 2.23
C ALA A 201 -14.04 10.41 1.55
N LEU A 202 -12.75 10.76 1.64
CA LEU A 202 -12.20 11.93 0.93
C LEU A 202 -12.27 11.74 -0.58
N ALA A 203 -11.91 10.56 -1.10
CA ALA A 203 -12.04 10.25 -2.52
C ALA A 203 -13.49 10.36 -3.01
N ALA A 204 -14.47 9.85 -2.24
CA ALA A 204 -15.88 10.01 -2.55
C ALA A 204 -16.30 11.49 -2.61
N LEU A 205 -15.86 12.30 -1.64
CA LEU A 205 -16.13 13.73 -1.63
C LEU A 205 -15.49 14.46 -2.82
N SER A 206 -14.26 14.08 -3.20
CA SER A 206 -13.57 14.61 -4.39
C SER A 206 -14.29 14.26 -5.70
N MET A 207 -15.01 13.14 -5.75
CA MET A 207 -15.90 12.79 -6.87
C MET A 207 -17.27 13.49 -6.81
N GLY A 208 -17.51 14.35 -5.80
CA GLY A 208 -18.81 15.02 -5.59
C GLY A 208 -19.86 14.17 -4.88
N LEU A 209 -19.53 12.96 -4.42
CA LEU A 209 -20.44 12.08 -3.68
C LEU A 209 -20.53 12.51 -2.22
N ARG A 210 -21.65 13.13 -1.84
CA ARG A 210 -21.93 13.57 -0.47
C ARG A 210 -22.60 12.46 0.34
N LEU A 211 -21.82 11.45 0.72
CA LEU A 211 -22.28 10.34 1.55
C LEU A 211 -22.12 10.68 3.04
N SER A 212 -23.04 10.17 3.87
CA SER A 212 -22.85 10.24 5.32
C SER A 212 -21.65 9.39 5.73
N ARG A 213 -21.02 9.75 6.85
CA ARG A 213 -19.88 9.00 7.38
C ARG A 213 -20.21 7.52 7.61
N THR A 214 -21.42 7.24 8.09
CA THR A 214 -21.92 5.88 8.28
C THR A 214 -22.09 5.14 6.95
N ALA A 215 -22.66 5.79 5.93
CA ALA A 215 -22.81 5.17 4.61
C ALA A 215 -21.45 4.80 4.01
N MET A 216 -20.46 5.69 4.09
CA MET A 216 -19.12 5.42 3.59
C MET A 216 -18.42 4.31 4.38
N ALA A 217 -18.54 4.29 5.71
CA ALA A 217 -18.00 3.22 6.54
C ALA A 217 -18.62 1.85 6.20
N LEU A 218 -19.94 1.81 5.95
CA LEU A 218 -20.64 0.58 5.54
C LEU A 218 -20.21 0.11 4.15
N ILE A 219 -20.11 1.00 3.15
CA ILE A 219 -19.61 0.65 1.81
C ILE A 219 -18.19 0.12 1.90
N ALA A 220 -17.34 0.80 2.67
CA ALA A 220 -15.96 0.40 2.86
C ALA A 220 -15.85 -0.96 3.57
N GLY A 221 -16.71 -1.20 4.56
CA GLY A 221 -16.85 -2.47 5.26
C GLY A 221 -17.32 -3.61 4.34
N VAL A 222 -18.34 -3.39 3.52
CA VAL A 222 -18.85 -4.42 2.58
C VAL A 222 -17.82 -4.77 1.53
N VAL A 223 -17.18 -3.76 0.90
CA VAL A 223 -16.14 -4.02 -0.10
C VAL A 223 -14.93 -4.70 0.54
N GLY A 224 -14.50 -4.22 1.71
CA GLY A 224 -13.46 -4.87 2.50
C GLY A 224 -13.79 -6.33 2.82
N TYR A 225 -15.02 -6.60 3.26
CA TYR A 225 -15.51 -7.94 3.59
C TYR A 225 -15.40 -8.90 2.41
N LEU A 226 -15.91 -8.51 1.25
CA LEU A 226 -15.85 -9.33 0.04
C LEU A 226 -14.41 -9.63 -0.38
N VAL A 227 -13.53 -8.63 -0.29
CA VAL A 227 -12.10 -8.82 -0.59
C VAL A 227 -11.44 -9.73 0.45
N THR A 228 -11.72 -9.59 1.75
CA THR A 228 -11.20 -10.51 2.77
C THR A 228 -11.65 -11.94 2.52
N ILE A 229 -12.93 -12.15 2.21
CA ILE A 229 -13.47 -13.48 1.87
C ILE A 229 -12.71 -14.06 0.69
N TYR A 230 -12.48 -13.28 -0.38
CA TYR A 230 -11.68 -13.74 -1.51
C TYR A 230 -10.31 -14.25 -1.07
N PHE A 231 -9.53 -13.45 -0.32
CA PHE A 231 -8.17 -13.81 0.11
C PHE A 231 -8.12 -14.97 1.10
N VAL A 232 -9.04 -15.02 2.07
CA VAL A 232 -9.08 -16.06 3.11
C VAL A 232 -9.31 -17.45 2.53
N PHE A 233 -10.07 -17.52 1.44
CA PHE A 233 -10.39 -18.77 0.75
C PHE A 233 -9.51 -19.05 -0.48
N GLN A 234 -8.48 -18.24 -0.74
CA GLN A 234 -7.48 -18.60 -1.75
C GLN A 234 -6.58 -19.74 -1.26
N PRO A 235 -6.19 -20.69 -2.14
CA PRO A 235 -5.26 -21.75 -1.78
C PRO A 235 -3.90 -21.24 -1.32
N SER A 236 -3.46 -20.10 -1.86
CA SER A 236 -2.24 -19.42 -1.45
C SER A 236 -2.48 -17.92 -1.40
N PHE A 237 -2.43 -17.37 -0.18
CA PHE A 237 -2.49 -15.93 0.02
C PHE A 237 -1.34 -15.22 -0.69
N ALA A 238 -0.11 -15.72 -0.56
CA ALA A 238 1.06 -15.09 -1.16
C ALA A 238 0.90 -14.92 -2.68
N LYS A 239 0.45 -15.97 -3.39
CA LYS A 239 0.18 -15.88 -4.83
C LYS A 239 -0.95 -14.90 -5.15
N ALA A 240 -2.04 -14.95 -4.40
CA ALA A 240 -3.17 -14.04 -4.60
C ALA A 240 -2.78 -12.57 -4.34
N PHE A 241 -1.94 -12.35 -3.33
CA PHE A 241 -1.46 -11.04 -2.93
C PHE A 241 -0.50 -10.48 -3.97
N ASP A 242 0.41 -11.31 -4.47
CA ASP A 242 1.32 -10.98 -5.57
C ASP A 242 0.54 -10.56 -6.84
N ASN A 243 -0.42 -11.40 -7.29
CA ASN A 243 -1.29 -11.07 -8.42
C ASN A 243 -1.99 -9.72 -8.25
N TRP A 244 -2.44 -9.43 -7.02
CA TRP A 244 -3.07 -8.17 -6.70
C TRP A 244 -2.08 -7.00 -6.76
N MET A 245 -0.89 -7.13 -6.17
CA MET A 245 0.14 -6.08 -6.18
C MET A 245 0.56 -5.72 -7.60
N ILE A 246 0.80 -6.72 -8.43
CA ILE A 246 1.21 -6.54 -9.82
C ILE A 246 0.12 -5.80 -10.62
N SER A 247 -1.16 -6.15 -10.41
CA SER A 247 -2.27 -5.43 -11.03
C SER A 247 -2.40 -3.96 -10.58
N LEU A 248 -2.05 -3.64 -9.33
CA LEU A 248 -2.06 -2.26 -8.84
C LEU A 248 -0.91 -1.46 -9.45
N LEU A 249 0.28 -2.05 -9.52
CA LEU A 249 1.48 -1.45 -10.09
C LEU A 249 1.28 -1.02 -11.54
N LEU A 250 0.64 -1.87 -12.34
CA LEU A 250 0.41 -1.67 -13.77
C LEU A 250 -0.20 -0.29 -14.09
N TRP A 251 -1.16 0.17 -13.28
CA TRP A 251 -1.80 1.47 -13.50
C TRP A 251 -1.29 2.57 -12.55
N MET A 252 -0.90 2.25 -11.31
CA MET A 252 -0.46 3.28 -10.38
C MET A 252 0.86 3.92 -10.81
N SER A 253 1.74 3.15 -11.45
CA SER A 253 3.02 3.66 -11.93
C SER A 253 2.89 4.72 -13.03
N PRO A 254 2.20 4.51 -14.16
CA PRO A 254 2.01 5.58 -15.15
C PRO A 254 1.19 6.74 -14.59
N TRP A 255 0.20 6.48 -13.74
CA TRP A 255 -0.57 7.54 -13.07
C TRP A 255 0.33 8.44 -12.23
N ALA A 256 1.19 7.85 -11.39
CA ALA A 256 2.16 8.59 -10.59
C ALA A 256 3.13 9.38 -11.49
N GLY A 257 3.59 8.80 -12.59
CA GLY A 257 4.42 9.49 -13.57
C GLY A 257 3.79 10.77 -14.11
N VAL A 258 2.54 10.72 -14.54
CA VAL A 258 1.78 11.88 -15.02
C VAL A 258 1.61 12.93 -13.92
N VAL A 259 1.11 12.53 -12.74
CA VAL A 259 0.80 13.45 -11.64
C VAL A 259 2.05 14.13 -11.10
N LEU A 260 3.13 13.38 -10.90
CA LEU A 260 4.40 13.92 -10.41
C LEU A 260 5.02 14.87 -11.43
N ALA A 261 5.00 14.50 -12.73
CA ALA A 261 5.50 15.38 -13.79
C ALA A 261 4.67 16.67 -13.89
N ASP A 262 3.34 16.58 -13.83
CA ASP A 262 2.47 17.74 -13.87
C ASP A 262 2.72 18.68 -12.69
N PHE A 263 2.68 18.14 -11.46
CA PHE A 263 2.78 18.94 -10.25
C PHE A 263 4.18 19.53 -10.04
N PHE A 264 5.24 18.71 -10.13
CA PHE A 264 6.59 19.14 -9.78
C PHE A 264 7.35 19.80 -10.92
N ILE A 265 7.12 19.40 -12.18
CA ILE A 265 7.89 19.90 -13.32
C ILE A 265 7.11 20.97 -14.09
N THR A 266 5.88 20.67 -14.53
CA THR A 266 5.06 21.62 -15.29
C THR A 266 4.63 22.79 -14.41
N ARG A 267 4.07 22.49 -13.24
CA ARG A 267 3.48 23.49 -12.33
C ARG A 267 4.42 23.97 -11.23
N ARG A 268 5.55 23.29 -11.02
CA ARG A 268 6.57 23.66 -10.02
C ARG A 268 5.99 23.85 -8.61
N GLY A 269 5.04 22.99 -8.24
CA GLY A 269 4.34 23.02 -6.95
C GLY A 269 3.33 24.17 -6.78
N ARG A 270 2.98 24.88 -7.86
CA ARG A 270 2.02 26.00 -7.82
C ARG A 270 0.68 25.58 -8.41
N ILE A 271 -0.35 25.56 -7.58
CA ILE A 271 -1.72 25.24 -7.94
C ILE A 271 -2.63 26.40 -7.55
N ASP A 272 -3.47 26.85 -8.47
CA ASP A 272 -4.62 27.69 -8.15
C ASP A 272 -5.73 26.80 -7.59
N VAL A 273 -6.02 26.96 -6.30
CA VAL A 273 -7.01 26.14 -5.59
C VAL A 273 -8.42 26.57 -5.96
N ASP A 274 -8.67 27.84 -6.25
CA ASP A 274 -10.01 28.32 -6.58
C ASP A 274 -10.47 27.72 -7.91
N GLU A 275 -9.55 27.60 -8.88
CA GLU A 275 -9.77 26.92 -10.16
C GLU A 275 -10.08 25.41 -10.00
N LEU A 276 -9.62 24.75 -8.95
CA LEU A 276 -9.94 23.33 -8.71
C LEU A 276 -11.39 23.09 -8.28
N TYR A 277 -12.03 24.10 -7.67
CA TYR A 277 -13.42 24.02 -7.21
C TYR A 277 -14.40 24.69 -8.18
N ARG A 278 -13.91 25.26 -9.29
CA ARG A 278 -14.75 25.82 -10.35
C ARG A 278 -15.39 24.72 -11.19
N GLU A 279 -16.53 25.06 -11.79
CA GLU A 279 -17.18 24.22 -12.79
C GLU A 279 -16.19 23.88 -13.91
N PRO A 280 -16.12 22.61 -14.39
CA PRO A 280 -15.11 22.19 -15.35
C PRO A 280 -15.08 23.02 -16.65
N GLU A 281 -16.23 23.53 -17.08
CA GLU A 281 -16.41 24.40 -18.25
C GLU A 281 -15.73 25.77 -18.11
N ARG A 282 -15.51 26.21 -16.87
CA ARG A 282 -14.97 27.53 -16.52
C ARG A 282 -13.59 27.46 -15.86
N SER A 283 -13.19 26.27 -15.42
CA SER A 283 -11.90 26.03 -14.78
C SER A 283 -10.77 26.15 -15.81
N ALA A 284 -9.68 26.81 -15.43
CA ALA A 284 -8.43 26.82 -16.20
C ALA A 284 -7.83 25.41 -16.37
N TYR A 285 -8.26 24.43 -15.57
CA TYR A 285 -7.85 23.04 -15.68
C TYR A 285 -8.74 22.19 -16.60
N GLY A 286 -9.94 22.67 -16.93
CA GLY A 286 -10.94 21.92 -17.69
C GLY A 286 -11.47 20.69 -16.95
N ASP A 287 -12.20 19.84 -17.68
CA ASP A 287 -12.74 18.57 -17.16
C ASP A 287 -11.77 17.40 -17.37
N ILE A 288 -11.29 17.23 -18.60
CA ILE A 288 -10.43 16.11 -19.00
C ILE A 288 -9.20 16.62 -19.74
N ASN A 289 -8.02 16.30 -19.20
CA ASN A 289 -6.76 16.46 -19.92
C ASN A 289 -6.47 15.21 -20.76
N TRP A 290 -6.93 15.21 -22.01
CA TRP A 290 -6.69 14.09 -22.93
C TRP A 290 -5.21 13.80 -23.20
N GLY A 291 -4.34 14.82 -23.13
CA GLY A 291 -2.90 14.63 -23.24
C GLY A 291 -2.34 13.78 -22.10
N ALA A 292 -2.81 14.05 -20.87
CA ALA A 292 -2.48 13.27 -19.69
C ALA A 292 -3.05 11.83 -19.77
N ILE A 293 -4.27 11.66 -20.28
CA ILE A 293 -4.88 10.34 -20.48
C ILE A 293 -4.09 9.51 -21.51
N VAL A 294 -3.71 10.10 -22.64
CA VAL A 294 -2.87 9.43 -23.64
C VAL A 294 -1.51 9.07 -23.05
N ALA A 295 -0.88 9.99 -22.31
CA ALA A 295 0.39 9.73 -21.64
C ALA A 295 0.29 8.57 -20.64
N PHE A 296 -0.79 8.54 -19.85
CA PHE A 296 -1.09 7.45 -18.93
C PHE A 296 -1.25 6.10 -19.66
N VAL A 297 -2.07 6.02 -20.72
CA VAL A 297 -2.31 4.77 -21.46
C VAL A 297 -1.05 4.26 -22.13
N VAL A 298 -0.25 5.15 -22.75
CA VAL A 298 1.03 4.75 -23.37
C VAL A 298 2.01 4.27 -22.31
N GLY A 299 2.08 4.94 -21.16
CA GLY A 299 2.90 4.49 -20.04
C GLY A 299 2.45 3.14 -19.47
N LEU A 300 1.15 2.89 -19.40
CA LEU A 300 0.58 1.61 -18.97
C LEU A 300 1.00 0.48 -19.92
N ILE A 301 0.89 0.68 -21.23
CA ILE A 301 1.32 -0.31 -22.23
C ILE A 301 2.83 -0.55 -22.17
N ALA A 302 3.62 0.52 -22.00
CA ALA A 302 5.07 0.41 -21.87
C ALA A 302 5.48 -0.31 -20.59
N GLY A 303 4.85 0.01 -19.45
CA GLY A 303 5.04 -0.67 -18.17
C GLY A 303 4.71 -2.15 -18.27
N TRP A 304 3.52 -2.48 -18.77
CA TRP A 304 3.08 -3.87 -19.02
C TRP A 304 4.09 -4.64 -19.88
N SER A 305 4.70 -4.00 -20.89
CA SER A 305 5.64 -4.70 -21.79
C SER A 305 6.88 -5.26 -21.09
N VAL A 306 7.27 -4.67 -19.95
CA VAL A 306 8.41 -5.06 -19.10
C VAL A 306 7.99 -5.56 -17.71
N GLU A 307 6.71 -5.86 -17.54
CA GLU A 307 6.14 -6.44 -16.32
C GLU A 307 6.39 -7.95 -16.29
N ASP A 308 6.60 -8.50 -15.10
CA ASP A 308 6.58 -9.94 -14.89
C ASP A 308 5.86 -10.27 -13.60
N GLY A 309 5.41 -11.52 -13.48
CA GLY A 309 4.57 -11.94 -12.37
C GLY A 309 4.07 -13.36 -12.47
N LEU A 310 3.24 -13.75 -11.50
CA LEU A 310 2.65 -15.08 -11.47
C LEU A 310 1.44 -15.26 -12.42
N VAL A 311 0.90 -14.17 -12.97
CA VAL A 311 -0.24 -14.20 -13.90
C VAL A 311 0.27 -14.12 -15.34
N PRO A 312 0.09 -15.15 -16.19
CA PRO A 312 0.58 -15.14 -17.57
C PRO A 312 0.12 -13.94 -18.41
N ALA A 313 -1.10 -13.43 -18.16
CA ALA A 313 -1.63 -12.27 -18.88
C ALA A 313 -0.96 -10.93 -18.51
N LEU A 314 -0.28 -10.88 -17.36
CA LEU A 314 0.48 -9.72 -16.88
C LEU A 314 1.97 -9.83 -17.20
N GLN A 315 2.40 -10.90 -17.87
CA GLN A 315 3.79 -11.08 -18.28
C GLN A 315 4.04 -10.38 -19.61
N GLY A 316 4.85 -9.33 -19.54
CA GLY A 316 5.27 -8.54 -20.69
C GLY A 316 6.22 -9.31 -21.61
N PRO A 317 6.11 -9.13 -22.95
CA PRO A 317 6.99 -9.80 -23.90
C PRO A 317 8.46 -9.37 -23.77
N ILE A 318 8.75 -8.14 -23.35
CA ILE A 318 10.13 -7.68 -23.16
C ILE A 318 10.71 -8.32 -21.90
N SER A 319 9.93 -8.39 -20.82
CA SER A 319 10.42 -9.03 -19.60
C SER A 319 10.77 -10.51 -19.82
N THR A 320 9.80 -11.27 -20.34
CA THR A 320 9.95 -12.72 -20.50
C THR A 320 10.98 -13.11 -21.56
N LYS A 321 11.07 -12.37 -22.68
CA LYS A 321 11.95 -12.74 -23.80
C LYS A 321 13.33 -12.09 -23.76
N LEU A 322 13.47 -10.90 -23.16
CA LEU A 322 14.69 -10.10 -23.22
C LEU A 322 15.32 -9.86 -21.85
N LEU A 323 14.55 -9.92 -20.76
CA LEU A 323 15.05 -9.60 -19.41
C LEU A 323 15.06 -10.80 -18.45
N SER A 324 14.90 -12.02 -18.97
CA SER A 324 14.89 -13.24 -18.15
C SER A 324 13.84 -13.24 -17.01
N GLY A 325 12.71 -12.54 -17.20
CA GLY A 325 11.66 -12.38 -16.18
C GLY A 325 11.92 -11.24 -15.18
N ALA A 326 12.77 -10.27 -15.52
CA ALA A 326 12.92 -9.10 -14.65
C ALA A 326 11.72 -8.15 -14.78
N ASP A 327 11.21 -7.66 -13.66
CA ASP A 327 10.08 -6.72 -13.64
C ASP A 327 10.57 -5.29 -13.43
N LEU A 328 10.46 -4.47 -14.48
CA LEU A 328 10.79 -3.04 -14.47
C LEU A 328 9.56 -2.17 -14.78
N SER A 329 8.35 -2.73 -14.67
CA SER A 329 7.08 -2.11 -15.02
C SER A 329 6.89 -0.74 -14.36
N TRP A 330 7.16 -0.64 -13.06
CA TRP A 330 6.99 0.60 -12.31
C TRP A 330 7.84 1.74 -12.87
N LEU A 331 9.11 1.45 -13.21
CA LEU A 331 10.06 2.46 -13.64
C LEU A 331 9.72 2.91 -15.06
N VAL A 332 9.48 1.96 -15.96
CA VAL A 332 9.13 2.25 -17.35
C VAL A 332 7.79 2.96 -17.42
N GLY A 333 6.78 2.52 -16.65
CA GLY A 333 5.47 3.15 -16.56
C GLY A 333 5.57 4.62 -16.13
N ILE A 334 6.28 4.91 -15.04
CA ILE A 334 6.49 6.28 -14.54
C ILE A 334 7.22 7.13 -15.59
N VAL A 335 8.34 6.65 -16.11
CA VAL A 335 9.21 7.43 -17.01
C VAL A 335 8.52 7.73 -18.33
N VAL A 336 7.85 6.73 -18.93
CA VAL A 336 7.16 6.91 -20.22
C VAL A 336 5.95 7.81 -20.05
N ALA A 337 5.10 7.58 -19.04
CA ALA A 337 3.92 8.40 -18.83
C ALA A 337 4.27 9.85 -18.48
N GLY A 338 5.19 10.04 -17.52
CA GLY A 338 5.64 11.37 -17.11
C GLY A 338 6.34 12.10 -18.26
N GLY A 339 7.25 11.43 -18.96
CA GLY A 339 7.97 11.99 -20.11
C GLY A 339 7.03 12.41 -21.24
N LEU A 340 6.08 11.56 -21.61
CA LEU A 340 5.11 11.86 -22.65
C LEU A 340 4.16 13.00 -22.24
N HIS A 341 3.72 13.03 -20.98
CA HIS A 341 2.92 14.13 -20.44
C HIS A 341 3.65 15.48 -20.58
N LEU A 342 4.95 15.52 -20.27
CA LEU A 342 5.75 16.73 -20.43
C LEU A 342 5.91 17.15 -21.89
N VAL A 343 6.06 16.21 -22.81
CA VAL A 343 6.18 16.49 -24.25
C VAL A 343 4.86 17.04 -24.81
N ILE A 344 3.73 16.44 -24.44
CA ILE A 344 2.39 16.87 -24.88
C ILE A 344 2.02 18.21 -24.21
N GLY A 345 2.21 18.32 -22.90
CA GLY A 345 1.86 19.50 -22.09
C GLY A 345 2.66 20.76 -22.45
N ARG A 346 3.91 20.64 -22.93
CA ARG A 346 4.66 21.78 -23.49
C ARG A 346 3.96 22.46 -24.66
N ARG A 347 3.07 21.76 -25.37
CA ARG A 347 2.29 22.29 -26.50
C ARG A 347 0.93 22.85 -26.05
N ALA A 348 0.49 22.53 -24.84
CA ALA A 348 -0.79 22.91 -24.27
C ALA A 348 -0.57 23.58 -22.91
N VAL A 349 -0.14 24.84 -22.90
CA VAL A 349 -0.06 25.64 -21.66
C VAL A 349 -1.28 26.56 -21.61
N PRO A 350 -2.30 26.29 -20.78
CA PRO A 350 -3.11 27.36 -20.24
C PRO A 350 -2.23 28.15 -19.26
N ALA A 351 -2.02 29.44 -19.56
CA ALA A 351 -1.29 30.35 -18.68
C ALA A 351 -1.87 30.33 -17.25
N PRO A 352 -1.05 30.53 -16.19
CA PRO A 352 -1.59 30.82 -14.88
C PRO A 352 -2.41 32.12 -14.92
N VAL A 353 -3.59 32.11 -14.31
CA VAL A 353 -4.38 33.32 -14.05
C VAL A 353 -3.53 34.28 -13.19
N PRO A 354 -3.32 35.53 -13.60
CA PRO A 354 -2.68 36.54 -12.76
C PRO A 354 -3.54 36.78 -11.51
N ARG A 355 -2.96 36.73 -10.31
CA ARG A 355 -3.63 37.31 -9.13
C ARG A 355 -3.63 38.84 -9.24
N PRO A 356 -4.71 39.53 -8.83
CA PRO A 356 -4.73 40.99 -8.79
C PRO A 356 -3.58 41.51 -7.91
N MET A 357 -2.85 42.51 -8.39
CA MET A 357 -1.97 43.31 -7.55
C MET A 357 -2.83 44.02 -6.49
N GLY A 358 -2.95 43.44 -5.29
CA GLY A 358 -3.74 44.08 -4.23
C GLY A 358 -4.24 43.17 -3.12
N ALA A 359 -3.39 42.32 -2.54
CA ALA A 359 -3.64 41.86 -1.17
C ALA A 359 -2.87 42.78 -0.21
N ALA A 360 -3.46 43.94 0.06
CA ALA A 360 -3.05 44.75 1.20
C ALA A 360 -3.14 43.87 2.46
N ARG A 361 -2.08 43.93 3.26
CA ARG A 361 -2.00 43.35 4.61
C ARG A 361 -3.30 43.57 5.38
N ARG A 362 -3.84 42.51 5.99
CA ARG A 362 -4.51 42.55 7.30
C ARG A 362 -4.49 41.16 7.92
#